data_AF-A0AAV3QYV1-F1
#
_entry.id   AF-A0AAV3QYV1-F1
#
_cell.length_a   1.000
_cell.length_b   1.000
_cell.length_c   1.000
_cell.angle_alpha   90.00
_cell.angle_beta   90.00
_cell.angle_gamma   90.00
#
_symmetry.space_group_name_H-M   'P 1'
#
loop_
_entity.id
_entity.type
_entity.pdbx_description
1 polymer ?
#
loop_
_entity_poly.entity_id
_entity_poly.type
_entity_poly.pdbx_seq_one_letter_code
_entity_poly.pdbx_strand_id
1 'polypeptide(L)'
;MTTPNSLNLHHFTYVVFIVTILHLVVSMYASCEVSFKANNKLYDYNLDTPIAHFPHGVQSEDGFYKVVANETVLWFQLCDEMIFNHDPPSCVDCKDCGGSSRCGMGCTALVAQKIGGYPVCTAIGLSSSTVTELIDVNHPKIGITVTMSNSAPTQNCSVKVSIICDSKRFQAPQTIQKIGACDYVSGLNF
;
A
#
# COMPACT_ATOMS: atom_id res chain seq x y z
N MET A 1 -17.63 -51.14 22.60
CA MET A 1 -17.93 -49.99 21.72
C MET A 1 -17.68 -48.73 22.53
N THR A 2 -16.48 -48.17 22.42
CA THR A 2 -16.12 -46.89 23.05
C THR A 2 -16.65 -45.76 22.18
N THR A 3 -17.51 -44.92 22.74
CA THR A 3 -18.00 -43.70 22.09
C THR A 3 -16.85 -42.71 21.94
N PRO A 4 -16.67 -42.05 20.77
CA PRO A 4 -15.61 -41.07 20.62
C PRO A 4 -15.94 -39.81 21.42
N ASN A 5 -14.93 -39.32 22.15
CA ASN A 5 -14.98 -38.16 23.03
C ASN A 5 -15.40 -36.87 22.27
N SER A 6 -16.68 -36.46 22.39
CA SER A 6 -17.23 -35.27 21.74
C SER A 6 -16.50 -33.96 22.12
N LEU A 7 -15.86 -33.92 23.29
CA LEU A 7 -15.09 -32.76 23.77
C LEU A 7 -13.88 -32.44 22.89
N ASN A 8 -13.26 -33.45 22.26
CA ASN A 8 -12.07 -33.30 21.42
C ASN A 8 -12.42 -32.68 20.06
N LEU A 9 -13.61 -32.98 19.53
CA LEU A 9 -14.06 -32.49 18.23
C LEU A 9 -14.38 -30.99 18.25
N HIS A 10 -15.00 -30.50 19.33
CA HIS A 10 -15.30 -29.07 19.53
C HIS A 10 -14.04 -28.24 19.73
N HIS A 11 -13.05 -28.76 20.45
CA HIS A 11 -11.77 -28.06 20.63
C HIS A 11 -11.00 -27.98 19.31
N PHE A 12 -10.98 -29.06 18.52
CA PHE A 12 -10.38 -29.08 17.20
C PHE A 12 -11.05 -28.09 16.23
N THR A 13 -12.38 -28.02 16.19
CA THR A 13 -13.09 -27.04 15.36
C THR A 13 -12.82 -25.60 15.78
N TYR A 14 -12.73 -25.32 17.08
CA TYR A 14 -12.41 -23.99 17.59
C TYR A 14 -10.98 -23.57 17.22
N VAL A 15 -10.00 -24.49 17.32
CA VAL A 15 -8.62 -24.24 16.90
C VAL A 15 -8.55 -23.99 15.39
N VAL A 16 -9.23 -24.79 14.57
CA VAL A 16 -9.30 -24.57 13.11
C VAL A 16 -9.90 -23.21 12.79
N PHE A 17 -10.96 -22.80 13.49
CA PHE A 17 -11.60 -21.50 13.30
C PHE A 17 -10.70 -20.31 13.68
N ILE A 18 -9.93 -20.43 14.77
CA ILE A 18 -8.93 -19.40 15.15
C ILE A 18 -7.80 -19.35 14.14
N VAL A 19 -7.30 -20.50 13.68
CA VAL A 19 -6.22 -20.55 12.68
C VAL A 19 -6.67 -19.96 11.35
N THR A 20 -7.89 -20.25 10.88
CA THR A 20 -8.42 -19.67 9.65
C THR A 20 -8.63 -18.16 9.76
N ILE A 21 -9.14 -17.65 10.89
CA ILE A 21 -9.22 -16.21 11.15
C ILE A 21 -7.83 -15.58 11.12
N LEU A 22 -6.85 -16.18 11.80
CA LEU A 22 -5.48 -15.66 11.84
C LEU A 22 -4.85 -15.63 10.43
N HIS A 23 -5.06 -16.66 9.62
CA HIS A 23 -4.56 -16.70 8.24
C HIS A 23 -5.25 -15.68 7.34
N LEU A 24 -6.55 -15.42 7.55
CA LEU A 24 -7.26 -14.35 6.86
C LEU A 24 -6.67 -12.98 7.19
N VAL A 25 -6.35 -12.72 8.46
CA VAL A 25 -5.78 -11.44 8.89
C VAL A 25 -4.37 -11.24 8.34
N VAL A 26 -3.54 -12.28 8.34
CA VAL A 26 -2.16 -12.19 7.81
C VAL A 26 -2.12 -11.98 6.29
N SER A 27 -3.12 -12.48 5.54
CA SER A 27 -3.16 -12.38 4.07
C SER A 27 -3.65 -11.02 3.54
N MET A 28 -4.07 -10.08 4.41
CA MET A 28 -4.73 -8.83 3.99
C MET A 28 -3.82 -7.60 3.95
N TYR A 29 -2.58 -7.69 4.45
CA TYR A 29 -1.62 -6.58 4.44
C TYR A 29 -0.68 -6.71 3.25
N ALA A 30 -0.33 -5.58 2.62
CA ALA A 30 0.68 -5.53 1.58
C ALA A 30 2.01 -6.03 2.16
N SER A 31 2.62 -7.08 1.58
CA SER A 31 3.88 -7.58 2.12
C SER A 31 5.01 -6.59 1.86
N CYS A 32 5.73 -6.21 2.93
CA CYS A 32 6.92 -5.36 2.85
C CYS A 32 8.19 -6.10 2.48
N GLU A 33 8.10 -7.42 2.43
CA GLU A 33 9.21 -8.28 2.08
C GLU A 33 8.85 -9.02 0.80
N VAL A 34 9.73 -8.91 -0.20
CA VAL A 34 9.60 -9.56 -1.49
C VAL A 34 10.95 -10.05 -1.98
N SER A 35 10.96 -11.20 -2.63
CA SER A 35 12.18 -11.79 -3.19
C SER A 35 12.02 -12.06 -4.68
N PHE A 36 13.03 -11.68 -5.45
CA PHE A 36 13.06 -11.91 -6.89
C PHE A 36 14.24 -12.79 -7.27
N LYS A 37 13.99 -13.78 -8.14
CA LYS A 37 15.07 -14.56 -8.76
C LYS A 37 15.46 -13.92 -10.08
N ALA A 38 16.69 -13.43 -10.18
CA ALA A 38 17.25 -12.86 -11.40
C ALA A 38 18.70 -13.33 -11.56
N ASN A 39 19.11 -13.67 -12.79
CA ASN A 39 20.48 -14.15 -13.08
C ASN A 39 20.95 -15.29 -12.17
N ASN A 40 20.03 -16.22 -11.84
CA ASN A 40 20.23 -17.34 -10.91
C ASN A 40 20.68 -16.93 -9.48
N LYS A 41 20.45 -15.67 -9.10
CA LYS A 41 20.61 -15.14 -7.74
C LYS A 41 19.26 -14.73 -7.19
N LEU A 42 19.12 -14.84 -5.87
CA LEU A 42 17.98 -14.30 -5.15
C LEU A 42 18.31 -12.86 -4.72
N TYR A 43 17.33 -11.97 -4.86
CA TYR A 43 17.39 -10.59 -4.43
C TYR A 43 16.24 -10.34 -3.48
N ASP A 44 16.57 -10.10 -2.22
CA ASP A 44 15.60 -9.87 -1.16
C ASP A 44 15.46 -8.37 -0.93
N TYR A 45 14.22 -7.89 -0.95
CA TYR A 45 13.85 -6.52 -0.63
C TYR A 45 13.02 -6.57 0.62
N ASN A 46 13.56 -6.02 1.70
CA ASN A 46 12.82 -5.74 2.90
C ASN A 46 12.66 -4.22 3.00
N LEU A 47 11.42 -3.76 2.88
CA LEU A 47 11.06 -2.36 2.78
C LEU A 47 10.78 -1.70 4.14
N ASP A 48 10.55 -2.48 5.20
CA ASP A 48 10.26 -1.98 6.55
C ASP A 48 11.47 -2.06 7.49
N THR A 49 12.60 -2.61 7.03
CA THR A 49 13.83 -2.67 7.80
C THR A 49 14.35 -1.26 8.10
N PRO A 50 14.61 -0.94 9.38
CA PRO A 50 15.22 0.32 9.77
C PRO A 50 16.56 0.54 9.07
N ILE A 51 16.75 1.71 8.47
CA ILE A 51 18.05 2.17 7.96
C ILE A 51 18.45 3.45 8.69
N ALA A 52 19.70 3.89 8.54
CA ALA A 52 20.19 5.09 9.19
C ALA A 52 19.28 6.30 8.87
N HIS A 53 18.73 6.92 9.91
CA HIS A 53 17.78 8.04 9.86
C HIS A 53 16.34 7.72 9.39
N PHE A 54 16.01 6.45 9.10
CA PHE A 54 14.66 6.01 8.71
C PHE A 54 14.27 4.76 9.51
N PRO A 55 13.75 4.93 10.73
CA PRO A 55 13.42 3.82 11.64
C PRO A 55 12.27 2.94 11.13
N HIS A 56 11.49 3.43 10.17
CA HIS A 56 10.34 2.71 9.58
C HIS A 56 10.55 2.34 8.10
N GLY A 57 11.80 2.36 7.62
CA GLY A 57 12.12 2.00 6.23
C GLY A 57 11.41 2.92 5.22
N VAL A 58 10.60 2.33 4.33
CA VAL A 58 9.80 3.05 3.32
C VAL A 58 8.44 3.51 3.81
N GLN A 59 8.04 3.18 5.03
CA GLN A 59 6.81 3.72 5.58
C GLN A 59 7.02 5.19 5.94
N SER A 60 6.02 6.03 5.63
CA SER A 60 6.07 7.42 6.07
C SER A 60 5.91 7.52 7.59
N GLU A 61 6.75 8.34 8.23
CA GLU A 61 6.67 8.67 9.67
C GLU A 61 5.31 9.25 10.06
N ASP A 62 4.67 9.98 9.14
CA ASP A 62 3.37 10.61 9.35
C ASP A 62 2.19 9.65 9.06
N GLY A 63 2.48 8.40 8.67
CA GLY A 63 1.50 7.38 8.28
C GLY A 63 1.05 7.43 6.81
N PHE A 64 1.55 8.41 6.04
CA PHE A 64 1.35 8.50 4.59
C PHE A 64 2.35 9.47 3.95
N TYR A 65 2.65 9.28 2.67
CA TYR A 65 3.23 10.30 1.82
C TYR A 65 2.16 11.19 1.21
N LYS A 66 2.44 12.48 1.05
CA LYS A 66 1.55 13.44 0.40
C LYS A 66 2.29 14.18 -0.70
N VAL A 67 1.74 14.16 -1.91
CA VAL A 67 2.28 14.86 -3.07
C VAL A 67 1.20 15.75 -3.67
N VAL A 68 1.54 17.00 -3.99
CA VAL A 68 0.62 17.99 -4.56
C VAL A 68 1.13 18.45 -5.91
N ALA A 69 0.32 18.33 -6.96
CA ALA A 69 0.61 18.92 -8.26
C ALA A 69 -0.68 19.20 -9.04
N ASN A 70 -0.74 20.32 -9.77
CA ASN A 70 -1.83 20.63 -10.70
C ASN A 70 -3.24 20.43 -10.09
N GLU A 71 -3.48 21.03 -8.92
CA GLU A 71 -4.75 20.91 -8.16
C GLU A 71 -5.15 19.48 -7.76
N THR A 72 -4.24 18.52 -7.95
CA THR A 72 -4.36 17.13 -7.52
C THR A 72 -3.52 16.93 -6.27
N VAL A 73 -4.08 16.24 -5.29
CA VAL A 73 -3.36 15.80 -4.10
C VAL A 73 -3.40 14.28 -4.05
N LEU A 74 -2.25 13.65 -3.97
CA LEU A 74 -2.12 12.21 -3.80
C LEU A 74 -1.61 11.93 -2.40
N TRP A 75 -2.32 11.05 -1.71
CA TRP A 75 -1.84 10.39 -0.50
C TRP A 75 -1.62 8.93 -0.82
N PHE A 76 -0.52 8.38 -0.32
CA PHE A 76 -0.29 6.95 -0.37
C PHE A 76 0.56 6.50 0.79
N GLN A 77 0.38 5.27 1.22
CA GLN A 77 1.27 4.58 2.14
C GLN A 77 1.71 3.29 1.47
N LEU A 78 3.02 3.09 1.46
CA LEU A 78 3.58 1.79 1.08
C LEU A 78 3.49 0.89 2.29
N CYS A 79 3.41 -0.43 2.06
CA CYS A 79 3.61 -1.42 3.12
C CYS A 79 2.52 -1.50 4.20
N ASP A 80 1.59 -0.54 4.23
CA ASP A 80 0.51 -0.46 5.20
C ASP A 80 -0.63 0.40 4.63
N GLU A 81 -1.77 0.40 5.31
CA GLU A 81 -2.82 1.38 5.06
C GLU A 81 -2.42 2.75 5.57
N MET A 82 -3.02 3.79 4.99
CA MET A 82 -2.79 5.15 5.48
C MET A 82 -3.41 5.34 6.86
N ILE A 83 -2.72 6.09 7.71
CA ILE A 83 -3.18 6.44 9.06
C ILE A 83 -3.15 7.97 9.18
N PHE A 84 -4.26 8.57 9.62
CA PHE A 84 -4.37 10.02 9.82
C PHE A 84 -4.58 10.34 11.29
N ASN A 85 -3.49 10.71 11.99
CA ASN A 85 -3.53 11.03 13.41
C ASN A 85 -4.13 12.42 13.69
N HIS A 86 -3.87 13.39 12.82
CA HIS A 86 -4.40 14.74 12.91
C HIS A 86 -4.92 15.20 11.54
N ASP A 87 -6.06 15.87 11.53
CA ASP A 87 -6.66 16.53 10.37
C ASP A 87 -6.74 15.64 9.10
N PRO A 88 -7.54 14.54 9.13
CA PRO A 88 -7.72 13.72 7.94
C PRO A 88 -8.28 14.56 6.79
N PRO A 89 -7.93 14.23 5.54
CA PRO A 89 -8.40 14.96 4.36
C PRO A 89 -9.93 15.02 4.36
N SER A 90 -10.44 16.25 4.34
CA SER A 90 -11.86 16.52 4.20
C SER A 90 -12.20 16.51 2.70
N CYS A 91 -12.69 15.35 2.23
CA CYS A 91 -13.15 15.15 0.86
C CYS A 91 -14.51 14.48 0.82
N VAL A 92 -15.23 14.65 -0.28
CA VAL A 92 -16.46 13.91 -0.56
C VAL A 92 -16.16 12.65 -1.40
N ASP A 93 -17.03 11.65 -1.28
CA ASP A 93 -17.02 10.37 -2.01
C ASP A 93 -15.86 9.39 -1.70
N CYS A 94 -15.40 9.40 -0.45
CA CYS A 94 -14.23 8.62 -0.03
C CYS A 94 -14.64 7.30 0.67
N LYS A 95 -15.77 6.70 0.24
CA LYS A 95 -16.43 5.54 0.90
C LYS A 95 -15.51 4.34 1.06
N ASP A 96 -14.70 4.05 0.05
CA ASP A 96 -13.77 2.92 0.02
C ASP A 96 -12.43 3.23 0.71
N CYS A 97 -12.34 4.37 1.40
CA CYS A 97 -11.16 4.78 2.14
C CYS A 97 -11.53 5.68 3.32
N GLY A 98 -12.37 5.18 4.24
CA GLY A 98 -12.62 5.81 5.55
C GLY A 98 -14.03 6.34 5.76
N GLY A 99 -14.84 6.45 4.69
CA GLY A 99 -16.26 6.79 4.77
C GLY A 99 -16.65 8.02 3.95
N SER A 100 -17.81 8.61 4.22
CA SER A 100 -18.40 9.64 3.36
C SER A 100 -17.75 11.03 3.42
N SER A 101 -17.01 11.34 4.50
CA SER A 101 -16.42 12.67 4.72
C SER A 101 -15.07 12.70 5.46
N ARG A 102 -14.65 11.55 6.01
CA ARG A 102 -13.34 11.38 6.66
C ARG A 102 -12.61 10.26 5.96
N CYS A 103 -11.42 10.58 5.49
CA CYS A 103 -10.88 9.91 4.32
C CYS A 103 -9.43 9.55 4.60
N GLY A 104 -8.98 8.44 4.03
CA GLY A 104 -7.64 7.96 4.25
C GLY A 104 -7.47 6.88 5.32
N MET A 105 -8.54 6.23 5.80
CA MET A 105 -8.41 4.99 6.59
C MET A 105 -8.94 3.80 5.79
N GLY A 106 -8.29 2.64 5.81
CA GLY A 106 -8.76 1.46 5.09
C GLY A 106 -8.35 1.39 3.61
N CYS A 107 -7.43 2.24 3.16
CA CYS A 107 -6.86 2.15 1.82
C CYS A 107 -5.39 2.56 1.80
N THR A 108 -4.65 2.15 0.77
CA THR A 108 -3.22 2.44 0.62
C THR A 108 -2.95 3.65 -0.24
N ALA A 109 -3.91 4.08 -1.06
CA ALA A 109 -3.78 5.30 -1.85
C ALA A 109 -5.11 6.01 -2.13
N LEU A 110 -5.07 7.34 -2.02
CA LEU A 110 -6.21 8.24 -2.19
C LEU A 110 -5.77 9.43 -3.05
N VAL A 111 -6.60 9.83 -4.01
CA VAL A 111 -6.38 11.05 -4.78
C VAL A 111 -7.54 12.04 -4.57
N ALA A 112 -7.23 13.30 -4.27
CA ALA A 112 -8.17 14.42 -4.32
C ALA A 112 -7.99 15.20 -5.61
N GLN A 113 -9.10 15.54 -6.25
CA GLN A 113 -9.16 16.53 -7.32
C GLN A 113 -10.22 17.58 -6.98
N LYS A 114 -9.98 18.82 -7.41
CA LYS A 114 -10.93 19.92 -7.20
C LYS A 114 -11.96 19.93 -8.33
N ILE A 115 -13.22 19.60 -8.01
CA ILE A 115 -14.33 19.59 -8.96
C ILE A 115 -15.36 20.63 -8.51
N GLY A 116 -15.66 21.62 -9.36
CA GLY A 116 -16.63 22.66 -9.02
C GLY A 116 -16.30 23.46 -7.75
N GLY A 117 -15.02 23.53 -7.37
CA GLY A 117 -14.56 24.20 -6.16
C GLY A 117 -14.37 23.29 -4.93
N TYR A 118 -14.85 22.05 -4.97
CA TYR A 118 -14.82 21.12 -3.84
C TYR A 118 -13.78 20.00 -4.03
N PRO A 119 -13.08 19.58 -2.97
CA PRO A 119 -12.21 18.41 -3.02
C PRO A 119 -13.04 17.13 -3.05
N VAL A 120 -13.01 16.42 -4.17
CA VAL A 120 -13.59 15.08 -4.34
C VAL A 120 -12.44 14.09 -4.30
N CYS A 121 -12.53 13.03 -3.51
CA CYS A 121 -11.52 11.97 -3.59
C CYS A 121 -12.02 10.66 -4.19
N THR A 122 -11.03 9.90 -4.62
CA THR A 122 -11.18 8.56 -5.15
C THR A 122 -10.11 7.69 -4.51
N ALA A 123 -10.52 6.58 -3.90
CA ALA A 123 -9.59 5.55 -3.46
C ALA A 123 -9.03 4.86 -4.71
N ILE A 124 -7.71 4.90 -4.88
CA ILE A 124 -7.03 4.38 -6.09
C ILE A 124 -6.04 3.25 -5.76
N GLY A 125 -5.92 2.88 -4.49
CA GLY A 125 -5.07 1.78 -4.04
C GLY A 125 -5.63 1.10 -2.80
N LEU A 126 -5.64 -0.23 -2.81
CA LEU A 126 -6.00 -1.09 -1.69
C LEU A 126 -4.84 -2.02 -1.34
N SER A 127 -4.72 -2.39 -0.06
CA SER A 127 -3.67 -3.32 0.43
C SER A 127 -3.72 -4.66 -0.30
N SER A 128 -4.93 -5.20 -0.49
CA SER A 128 -5.19 -6.47 -1.18
C SER A 128 -4.85 -6.47 -2.67
N SER A 129 -4.66 -5.29 -3.28
CA SER A 129 -4.42 -5.10 -4.72
C SER A 129 -3.06 -4.44 -4.97
N THR A 130 -2.08 -4.79 -4.12
CA THR A 130 -0.69 -4.34 -4.22
C THR A 130 0.15 -5.37 -4.95
N VAL A 131 0.92 -4.93 -5.95
CA VAL A 131 1.82 -5.75 -6.76
C VAL A 131 3.20 -5.12 -6.78
N THR A 132 4.23 -5.91 -6.55
CA THR A 132 5.63 -5.45 -6.55
C THR A 132 6.42 -6.10 -7.67
N GLU A 133 7.21 -5.32 -8.39
CA GLU A 133 8.00 -5.75 -9.56
C GLU A 133 9.41 -5.15 -9.52
N LEU A 134 10.39 -5.80 -10.16
CA LEU A 134 11.71 -5.20 -10.37
C LEU A 134 11.62 -4.02 -11.34
N ILE A 135 12.35 -2.92 -11.08
CA ILE A 135 12.48 -1.82 -12.05
C ILE A 135 13.19 -2.30 -13.33
N ASP A 136 14.25 -3.09 -13.17
CA ASP A 136 14.99 -3.72 -14.25
C ASP A 136 15.42 -5.13 -13.85
N VAL A 137 14.93 -6.14 -14.58
CA VAL A 137 15.26 -7.55 -14.34
C VAL A 137 16.74 -7.86 -14.56
N ASN A 138 17.42 -7.10 -15.43
CA ASN A 138 18.84 -7.25 -15.72
C ASN A 138 19.71 -6.59 -14.64
N HIS A 139 19.18 -5.55 -13.99
CA HIS A 139 19.83 -4.82 -12.92
C HIS A 139 18.94 -4.71 -11.67
N PRO A 140 18.65 -5.83 -10.97
CA PRO A 140 17.71 -5.84 -9.85
C PRO A 140 18.06 -4.82 -8.76
N LYS A 141 19.36 -4.62 -8.51
CA LYS A 141 19.86 -3.68 -7.49
C LYS A 141 19.42 -2.22 -7.68
N ILE A 142 18.91 -1.83 -8.85
CA ILE A 142 18.36 -0.49 -9.08
C ILE A 142 17.17 -0.22 -8.15
N GLY A 143 16.33 -1.24 -7.91
CA GLY A 143 15.17 -1.12 -7.02
C GLY A 143 13.94 -1.81 -7.58
N ILE A 144 12.80 -1.50 -6.96
CA ILE A 144 11.50 -2.13 -7.24
C ILE A 144 10.42 -1.07 -7.45
N THR A 145 9.33 -1.50 -8.06
CA THR A 145 8.13 -0.71 -8.26
C THR A 145 6.99 -1.36 -7.48
N VAL A 146 6.30 -0.57 -6.68
CA VAL A 146 5.09 -0.99 -5.97
C VAL A 146 3.89 -0.35 -6.64
N THR A 147 2.97 -1.17 -7.15
CA THR A 147 1.73 -0.73 -7.77
C THR A 147 0.57 -1.06 -6.85
N MET A 148 -0.16 -0.05 -6.40
CA MET A 148 -1.38 -0.19 -5.63
C MET A 148 -2.54 0.19 -6.53
N SER A 149 -3.58 -0.64 -6.56
CA SER A 149 -4.71 -0.43 -7.47
C SER A 149 -6.05 -0.52 -6.76
N ASN A 150 -7.06 0.10 -7.34
CA ASN A 150 -8.45 -0.10 -6.96
C ASN A 150 -9.31 -0.23 -8.23
N SER A 151 -10.08 -1.30 -8.29
CA SER A 151 -11.01 -1.56 -9.39
C SER A 151 -12.39 -1.03 -9.00
N ALA A 152 -12.68 0.22 -9.34
CA ALA A 152 -14.01 0.78 -9.16
C ALA A 152 -14.92 0.38 -10.34
N PRO A 153 -16.26 0.35 -10.17
CA PRO A 153 -17.19 -0.07 -11.23
C PRO A 153 -17.07 0.72 -12.54
N THR A 154 -16.55 1.95 -12.49
CA THR A 154 -16.46 2.86 -13.63
C THR A 154 -15.10 2.85 -14.33
N GLN A 155 -14.00 2.64 -13.59
CA GLN A 155 -12.64 2.57 -14.11
C GLN A 155 -11.69 1.99 -13.06
N ASN A 156 -10.64 1.32 -13.53
CA ASN A 156 -9.54 0.88 -12.68
C ASN A 156 -8.53 2.02 -12.58
N CYS A 157 -8.15 2.36 -11.36
CA CYS A 157 -7.13 3.38 -11.09
C CYS A 157 -5.98 2.76 -10.32
N SER A 158 -4.81 3.35 -10.48
CA SER A 158 -3.61 2.87 -9.80
C SER A 158 -2.66 4.00 -9.42
N VAL A 159 -1.83 3.71 -8.43
CA VAL A 159 -0.61 4.45 -8.17
C VAL A 159 0.58 3.50 -8.23
N LYS A 160 1.60 3.91 -8.96
CA LYS A 160 2.85 3.20 -9.14
C LYS A 160 3.98 4.01 -8.52
N VAL A 161 4.64 3.45 -7.52
CA VAL A 161 5.73 4.09 -6.79
C VAL A 161 7.03 3.35 -7.07
N SER A 162 7.98 4.04 -7.69
CA SER A 162 9.32 3.49 -7.88
C SER A 162 10.17 3.75 -6.64
N ILE A 163 10.70 2.68 -6.05
CA ILE A 163 11.62 2.72 -4.91
C ILE A 163 13.01 2.47 -5.48
N ILE A 164 13.80 3.52 -5.62
CA ILE A 164 15.16 3.48 -6.15
C ILE A 164 16.12 3.30 -4.98
N CYS A 165 17.03 2.33 -5.09
CA CYS A 165 18.08 2.09 -4.12
C CYS A 165 19.36 2.82 -4.57
N ASP A 166 19.49 4.12 -4.30
CA ASP A 166 20.72 4.88 -4.51
C ASP A 166 21.20 5.46 -3.17
N SER A 167 22.16 4.74 -2.58
CA SER A 167 22.83 4.86 -1.26
C SER A 167 23.33 6.23 -0.79
N LYS A 168 23.00 7.34 -1.44
CA LYS A 168 23.57 8.65 -1.12
C LYS A 168 22.70 9.43 -0.14
N ARG A 169 21.38 9.50 -0.33
CA ARG A 169 20.40 10.13 0.57
C ARG A 169 18.98 9.71 0.21
N PHE A 170 18.15 9.49 1.24
CA PHE A 170 16.71 9.41 1.06
C PHE A 170 16.13 10.68 0.44
N GLN A 171 15.19 10.52 -0.48
CA GLN A 171 14.39 11.58 -1.04
C GLN A 171 12.92 11.18 -1.00
N ALA A 172 12.14 11.91 -0.20
CA ALA A 172 10.69 11.79 -0.17
C ALA A 172 10.09 12.11 -1.55
N PRO A 173 8.87 11.65 -1.84
CA PRO A 173 8.26 11.85 -3.14
C PRO A 173 7.92 13.32 -3.34
N GLN A 174 8.49 13.93 -4.38
CA GLN A 174 8.27 15.35 -4.71
C GLN A 174 7.37 15.54 -5.93
N THR A 175 7.29 14.53 -6.79
CA THR A 175 6.61 14.61 -8.07
C THR A 175 5.53 13.55 -8.16
N ILE A 176 4.37 13.97 -8.65
CA ILE A 176 3.32 13.08 -9.11
C ILE A 176 3.08 13.39 -10.58
N GLN A 177 3.02 12.34 -11.40
CA GLN A 177 2.61 12.46 -12.79
C GLN A 177 1.38 11.58 -13.01
N LYS A 178 0.35 12.17 -13.61
CA LYS A 178 -0.83 11.45 -14.06
C LYS A 178 -0.57 10.84 -15.43
N ILE A 179 -0.79 9.54 -15.55
CA ILE A 179 -0.72 8.78 -16.80
C ILE A 179 -2.15 8.34 -17.15
N GLY A 180 -2.59 8.64 -18.38
CA GLY A 180 -3.94 8.32 -18.81
C GLY A 180 -5.03 8.99 -17.97
N ALA A 181 -6.08 8.23 -17.62
CA ALA A 181 -7.29 8.77 -17.02
C ALA A 181 -7.21 8.92 -15.49
N CYS A 182 -6.59 7.97 -14.79
CA CYS A 182 -6.46 7.99 -13.33
C CYS A 182 -5.31 7.13 -12.78
N ASP A 183 -4.30 6.85 -13.60
CA ASP A 183 -3.07 6.22 -13.13
C ASP A 183 -2.07 7.30 -12.72
N TYR A 184 -1.35 7.06 -11.63
CA TYR A 184 -0.39 8.01 -11.10
C TYR A 184 0.96 7.34 -10.90
N VAL A 185 2.03 8.06 -11.19
CA VAL A 185 3.39 7.62 -10.92
C VAL A 185 4.08 8.57 -9.95
N SER A 186 4.84 8.00 -9.03
CA SER A 186 5.64 8.71 -8.03
C SER A 186 6.95 7.94 -7.76
N GLY A 187 7.89 8.57 -7.07
CA GLY A 187 9.20 7.98 -6.81
C GLY A 187 9.74 8.30 -5.42
N LEU A 188 10.42 7.33 -4.84
CA LEU A 188 11.19 7.41 -3.60
C LEU A 188 12.63 7.02 -3.94
N ASN A 189 13.59 7.74 -3.36
CA ASN A 189 14.99 7.35 -3.41
C ASN A 189 15.47 7.01 -2.00
N PHE A 190 16.24 5.94 -1.84
CA PHE A 190 16.77 5.41 -0.58
C PHE A 190 18.28 5.19 -0.67
#